data_AF-C3N713-F1
#
_entry.id   AF-C3N713-F1
#
_cell.length_a   1.000
_cell.length_b   1.000
_cell.length_c   1.000
_cell.angle_alpha   90.00
_cell.angle_beta   90.00
_cell.angle_gamma   90.00
#
_symmetry.space_group_name_H-M   'P 1'
#
loop_
_entity.id
_entity.type
_entity.pdbx_description
1 polymer ?
#
loop_
_entity_poly.entity_id
_entity_poly.type
_entity_poly.pdbx_seq_one_letter_code
_entity_poly.pdbx_strand_id
1 'polypeptide(L)'
;MKEEKTRSKANENLPSEVELFAFYNDCIKKVSRETCKQYVNYLRKQLDANNKGSILAWKKYYKWKGDIEKWKAIKTKKSGVDLKVPSVDQVKEWLTKVKGTKIELLFKLLLESGIRFTEAIKVLNEYNPQNDICENNICIYTLNWQRGSKRVFYVFHVSPLQRQNITYNYAKKIMHELDIAPKYIRKFTATKMLELNIPGEIVDFIEGRTPGNILTKHYLDLYALAKKEYKKYAEWLSKVPG
;
A
#
# COMPACT_ATOMS: atom_id res chain seq x y z
N MET A 1 -28.01 8.46 51.61
CA MET A 1 -27.69 7.10 51.16
C MET A 1 -28.12 6.96 49.71
N LYS A 2 -27.12 6.79 48.84
CA LYS A 2 -27.15 6.45 47.40
C LYS A 2 -27.90 7.38 46.43
N GLU A 3 -27.09 8.27 45.86
CA GLU A 3 -27.23 8.82 44.52
C GLU A 3 -27.44 7.71 43.49
N GLU A 4 -28.57 7.74 42.81
CA GLU A 4 -28.79 7.04 41.56
C GLU A 4 -29.16 8.11 40.53
N LYS A 5 -28.14 8.78 39.98
CA LYS A 5 -28.30 9.73 38.88
C LYS A 5 -27.39 9.37 37.72
N THR A 6 -28.03 9.18 36.57
CA THR A 6 -27.51 9.37 35.21
C THR A 6 -26.50 8.33 34.69
N ARG A 7 -26.97 7.11 34.39
CA ARG A 7 -26.48 6.39 33.20
C ARG A 7 -27.07 7.08 31.97
N SER A 8 -26.23 7.73 31.18
CA SER A 8 -26.63 8.42 29.96
C SER A 8 -27.29 7.46 28.97
N LYS A 9 -28.37 7.91 28.31
CA LYS A 9 -29.06 7.24 27.20
C LYS A 9 -28.18 7.05 25.93
N ALA A 10 -26.86 7.18 26.03
CA ALA A 10 -25.93 7.16 24.89
C ALA A 10 -25.38 5.75 24.56
N ASN A 11 -25.64 4.75 25.40
CA ASN A 11 -25.05 3.40 25.31
C ASN A 11 -25.91 2.36 24.57
N GLU A 12 -27.12 2.68 24.11
CA GLU A 12 -28.07 1.66 23.62
C GLU A 12 -27.78 1.08 22.22
N ASN A 13 -26.75 1.54 21.51
CA ASN A 13 -26.48 1.11 20.13
C ASN A 13 -25.06 0.59 19.86
N LEU A 14 -24.23 0.40 20.89
CA LEU A 14 -22.90 -0.19 20.72
C LEU A 14 -22.98 -1.72 20.67
N PRO A 15 -22.15 -2.40 19.88
CA PRO A 15 -22.03 -3.85 19.93
C PRO A 15 -21.56 -4.31 21.31
N SER A 16 -22.17 -5.38 21.81
CA SER A 16 -21.71 -6.05 23.03
C SER A 16 -20.32 -6.67 22.85
N GLU A 17 -19.60 -6.94 23.94
CA GLU A 17 -18.29 -7.63 23.88
C GLU A 17 -18.39 -8.99 23.17
N VAL A 18 -19.50 -9.71 23.37
CA VAL A 18 -19.78 -10.99 22.71
C VAL A 18 -19.90 -10.80 21.19
N GLU A 19 -20.65 -9.79 20.75
CA GLU A 19 -20.76 -9.45 19.33
C GLU A 19 -19.42 -8.99 18.73
N LEU A 20 -18.65 -8.19 19.46
CA LEU A 20 -17.32 -7.75 19.01
C LEU A 20 -16.37 -8.94 18.84
N PHE A 21 -16.37 -9.89 19.77
CA PHE A 21 -15.56 -11.10 19.68
C PHE A 21 -16.00 -12.01 18.52
N ALA A 22 -17.31 -12.21 18.36
CA ALA A 22 -17.86 -12.99 17.25
C ALA A 22 -17.55 -12.35 15.88
N PHE A 23 -17.73 -11.03 15.76
CA PHE A 23 -17.36 -10.27 14.56
C PHE A 23 -15.86 -10.35 14.28
N TYR A 24 -15.01 -10.22 15.30
CA TYR A 24 -13.56 -10.36 15.15
C TYR A 24 -13.18 -11.73 14.58
N ASN A 25 -13.71 -12.80 15.17
CA ASN A 25 -13.43 -14.18 14.74
C ASN A 25 -13.91 -14.46 13.32
N ASP A 26 -15.03 -13.87 12.88
CA ASP A 26 -15.45 -13.98 11.48
C ASP A 26 -14.57 -13.12 10.55
N CYS A 27 -14.24 -11.90 10.97
CA CYS A 27 -13.44 -10.96 10.20
C CYS A 27 -12.06 -11.53 9.85
N ILE A 28 -11.38 -12.19 10.80
CA ILE A 28 -10.03 -12.71 10.59
C ILE A 28 -9.95 -13.87 9.59
N LYS A 29 -11.09 -14.51 9.25
CA LYS A 29 -11.15 -15.54 8.21
C LYS A 29 -10.88 -14.96 6.81
N LYS A 30 -11.09 -13.65 6.63
CA LYS A 30 -11.06 -12.97 5.32
C LYS A 30 -10.10 -11.78 5.28
N VAL A 31 -9.68 -11.27 6.43
CA VAL A 31 -8.96 -10.00 6.58
C VAL A 31 -7.85 -10.17 7.63
N SER A 32 -6.78 -9.37 7.57
CA SER A 32 -5.67 -9.48 8.54
C SER A 32 -6.13 -9.19 9.97
N ARG A 33 -5.48 -9.84 10.95
CA ARG A 33 -5.77 -9.69 12.39
C ARG A 33 -5.72 -8.22 12.82
N GLU A 34 -4.71 -7.48 12.38
CA GLU A 34 -4.50 -6.07 12.71
C GLU A 34 -5.65 -5.20 12.22
N THR A 35 -6.13 -5.46 11.00
CA THR A 35 -7.25 -4.72 10.42
C THR A 35 -8.55 -5.04 11.16
N CYS A 36 -8.78 -6.29 11.53
CA CYS A 36 -9.95 -6.68 12.33
C CYS A 36 -9.90 -6.07 13.73
N LYS A 37 -8.72 -6.00 14.37
CA LYS A 37 -8.53 -5.27 15.64
C LYS A 37 -8.89 -3.80 15.49
N GLN A 38 -8.48 -3.14 14.40
CA GLN A 38 -8.85 -1.75 14.12
C GLN A 38 -10.36 -1.60 13.98
N TYR A 39 -11.05 -2.49 13.27
CA TYR A 39 -12.50 -2.44 13.16
C TYR A 39 -13.18 -2.57 14.52
N VAL A 40 -12.78 -3.53 15.35
CA VAL A 40 -13.30 -3.68 16.72
C VAL A 40 -13.09 -2.41 17.53
N ASN A 41 -11.91 -1.78 17.44
CA ASN A 41 -11.63 -0.53 18.15
C ASN A 41 -12.54 0.62 17.71
N TYR A 42 -12.91 0.69 16.42
CA TYR A 42 -13.90 1.66 15.94
C TYR A 42 -15.32 1.34 16.42
N LEU A 43 -15.68 0.05 16.49
CA LEU A 43 -17.02 -0.39 16.93
C LEU A 43 -17.27 -0.19 18.42
N ARG A 44 -16.22 -0.03 19.23
CA ARG A 44 -16.31 0.37 20.65
C ARG A 44 -16.77 1.82 20.84
N LYS A 45 -16.87 2.59 19.76
CA LYS A 45 -17.29 4.00 19.76
C LYS A 45 -18.46 4.16 18.80
N GLN A 46 -19.26 5.19 19.03
CA GLN A 46 -20.37 5.53 18.12
C GLN A 46 -19.85 5.77 16.70
N LEU A 47 -20.72 5.50 15.72
CA LEU A 47 -20.40 5.75 14.30
C LEU A 47 -20.01 7.20 14.09
N ASP A 48 -18.78 7.41 13.61
CA ASP A 48 -18.28 8.70 13.19
C ASP A 48 -18.37 8.79 11.66
N ALA A 49 -19.39 9.50 11.18
CA ALA A 49 -19.64 9.69 9.74
C ALA A 49 -18.57 10.54 9.04
N ASN A 50 -17.65 11.18 9.78
CA ASN A 50 -16.51 11.90 9.23
C ASN A 50 -15.26 11.03 9.16
N ASN A 51 -15.18 9.96 9.94
CA ASN A 51 -14.06 9.04 9.94
C ASN A 51 -14.31 7.83 9.01
N LYS A 52 -13.56 7.75 7.91
CA LYS A 52 -13.66 6.65 6.94
C LYS A 52 -13.42 5.26 7.57
N GLY A 53 -12.55 5.18 8.58
CA GLY A 53 -12.29 3.94 9.32
C GLY A 53 -13.50 3.49 10.13
N SER A 54 -14.14 4.43 10.83
CA SER A 54 -15.39 4.19 11.56
C SER A 54 -16.51 3.75 10.62
N ILE A 55 -16.74 4.49 9.53
CA ILE A 55 -17.70 4.15 8.48
C ILE A 55 -17.51 2.72 7.97
N LEU A 56 -16.26 2.33 7.66
CA LEU A 56 -15.98 1.00 7.12
C LEU A 56 -16.19 -0.11 8.16
N ALA A 57 -15.79 0.12 9.41
CA ALA A 57 -15.98 -0.83 10.51
C ALA A 57 -17.47 -1.11 10.75
N TRP A 58 -18.27 -0.05 10.93
CA TRP A 58 -19.71 -0.14 11.14
C TRP A 58 -20.44 -0.76 9.94
N LYS A 59 -20.05 -0.39 8.72
CA LYS A 59 -20.62 -1.01 7.52
C LYS A 59 -20.29 -2.50 7.43
N LYS A 60 -19.09 -2.93 7.78
CA LYS A 60 -18.77 -4.38 7.82
C LYS A 60 -19.53 -5.10 8.91
N TYR A 61 -19.64 -4.49 10.09
CA TYR A 61 -20.37 -5.05 11.21
C TYR A 61 -21.86 -5.25 10.90
N TYR A 62 -22.56 -4.23 10.39
CA TYR A 62 -23.98 -4.37 10.05
C TYR A 62 -24.22 -5.39 8.93
N LYS A 63 -23.32 -5.47 7.94
CA LYS A 63 -23.40 -6.53 6.92
C LYS A 63 -23.24 -7.93 7.53
N TRP A 64 -22.30 -8.11 8.47
CA TRP A 64 -22.08 -9.37 9.17
C TRP A 64 -23.26 -9.73 10.08
N LYS A 65 -23.84 -8.76 10.78
CA LYS A 65 -25.02 -8.91 11.65
C LYS A 65 -26.32 -9.17 10.86
N GLY A 66 -26.32 -8.94 9.54
CA GLY A 66 -27.53 -9.04 8.71
C GLY A 66 -28.44 -7.80 8.76
N ASP A 67 -27.98 -6.70 9.34
CA ASP A 67 -28.74 -5.45 9.46
C ASP A 67 -28.60 -4.61 8.17
N ILE A 68 -29.36 -5.03 7.14
CA ILE A 68 -29.26 -4.47 5.77
C ILE A 68 -29.70 -3.00 5.74
N GLU A 69 -30.67 -2.60 6.56
CA GLU A 69 -31.16 -1.23 6.59
C GLU A 69 -30.07 -0.27 7.08
N LYS A 70 -29.45 -0.57 8.23
CA LYS A 70 -28.34 0.24 8.75
C LYS A 70 -27.13 0.18 7.82
N TRP A 71 -26.88 -0.97 7.20
CA TRP A 71 -25.81 -1.10 6.21
C TRP A 71 -25.98 -0.16 5.01
N LYS A 72 -27.20 -0.04 4.47
CA LYS A 72 -27.52 0.86 3.34
C LYS A 72 -27.51 2.33 3.75
N ALA A 73 -27.95 2.64 4.97
CA ALA A 73 -27.97 4.00 5.50
C ALA A 73 -26.56 4.63 5.59
N ILE A 74 -25.53 3.81 5.83
CA ILE A 74 -24.15 4.29 5.88
C ILE A 74 -23.60 4.57 4.47
N LYS A 75 -23.46 5.86 4.15
CA LYS A 75 -22.79 6.35 2.94
C LYS A 75 -21.28 6.33 3.09
N THR A 76 -20.59 5.69 2.15
CA THR A 76 -19.12 5.72 2.08
C THR A 76 -18.66 7.00 1.38
N LYS A 77 -17.85 7.81 2.07
CA LYS A 77 -17.20 8.96 1.44
C LYS A 77 -16.20 8.49 0.39
N LYS A 78 -16.38 8.95 -0.86
CA LYS A 78 -15.35 8.82 -1.90
C LYS A 78 -14.20 9.76 -1.52
N SER A 79 -12.97 9.26 -1.60
CA SER A 79 -11.79 10.12 -1.47
C SER A 79 -11.67 10.93 -2.76
N GLY A 80 -11.43 12.23 -2.64
CA GLY A 80 -11.14 13.08 -3.80
C GLY A 80 -9.87 12.65 -4.52
N VAL A 81 -9.72 13.09 -5.77
CA VAL A 81 -8.50 12.85 -6.55
C VAL A 81 -7.40 13.76 -6.01
N ASP A 82 -6.32 13.16 -5.53
CA ASP A 82 -5.11 13.87 -5.14
C ASP A 82 -4.22 13.98 -6.39
N LEU A 83 -4.02 15.20 -6.89
CA LEU A 83 -3.24 15.48 -8.10
C LEU A 83 -1.75 15.78 -7.83
N LYS A 84 -1.31 15.80 -6.56
CA LYS A 84 0.08 16.13 -6.23
C LYS A 84 1.04 15.10 -6.81
N VAL A 85 2.01 15.57 -7.58
CA VAL A 85 3.19 14.85 -8.08
C VAL A 85 4.44 15.65 -7.70
N PRO A 86 5.45 15.05 -7.05
CA PRO A 86 6.72 15.72 -6.75
C PRO A 86 7.48 16.17 -8.01
N SER A 87 8.29 17.22 -7.89
CA SER A 87 9.27 17.57 -8.93
C SER A 87 10.51 16.67 -8.82
N VAL A 88 11.36 16.70 -9.86
CA VAL A 88 12.66 16.01 -9.83
C VAL A 88 13.53 16.54 -8.68
N ASP A 89 13.55 17.85 -8.44
CA ASP A 89 14.35 18.46 -7.36
C ASP A 89 13.86 18.04 -5.98
N GLN A 90 12.54 17.92 -5.79
CA GLN A 90 11.98 17.38 -4.54
C GLN A 90 12.43 15.93 -4.29
N VAL A 91 12.50 15.12 -5.34
CA VAL A 91 12.98 13.72 -5.24
C VAL A 91 14.47 13.68 -4.92
N LYS A 92 15.30 14.56 -5.50
CA LYS A 92 16.73 14.69 -5.16
C LYS A 92 16.95 15.13 -3.72
N GLU A 93 16.13 16.06 -3.23
CA GLU A 93 16.16 16.48 -1.83
C GLU A 93 15.84 15.28 -0.91
N TRP A 94 14.82 14.48 -1.25
CA TRP A 94 14.49 13.28 -0.51
C TRP A 94 15.60 12.22 -0.56
N LEU A 95 16.23 12.00 -1.72
CA LEU A 95 17.39 11.12 -1.86
C LEU A 95 18.52 11.55 -0.91
N THR A 96 18.80 12.85 -0.84
CA THR A 96 19.79 13.42 0.08
C THR A 96 19.42 13.16 1.53
N LYS A 97 18.15 13.38 1.91
CA LYS A 97 17.64 13.16 3.28
C LYS A 97 17.69 11.69 3.73
N VAL A 98 17.47 10.74 2.82
CA VAL A 98 17.48 9.30 3.16
C VAL A 98 18.88 8.69 3.12
N LYS A 99 19.86 9.38 2.54
CA LYS A 99 21.24 8.90 2.41
C LYS A 99 21.85 8.56 3.78
N GLY A 100 22.43 7.38 3.91
CA GLY A 100 22.99 6.85 5.16
C GLY A 100 21.96 6.39 6.19
N THR A 101 20.66 6.57 5.94
CA THR A 101 19.61 6.09 6.85
C THR A 101 19.27 4.62 6.58
N LYS A 102 18.64 3.95 7.56
CA LYS A 102 18.15 2.57 7.38
C LYS A 102 17.14 2.41 6.24
N ILE A 103 16.48 3.49 5.79
CA ILE A 103 15.46 3.42 4.73
C ILE A 103 16.00 3.81 3.35
N GLU A 104 17.30 4.05 3.19
CA GLU A 104 17.88 4.47 1.90
C GLU A 104 17.55 3.49 0.77
N LEU A 105 17.84 2.20 0.99
CA LEU A 105 17.56 1.16 0.00
C LEU A 105 16.06 0.99 -0.27
N LEU A 106 15.23 1.12 0.76
CA LEU A 106 13.78 1.11 0.62
C LEU A 106 13.29 2.27 -0.25
N PHE A 107 13.84 3.46 -0.05
CA PHE A 107 13.52 4.63 -0.86
C PHE A 107 13.95 4.43 -2.31
N LYS A 108 15.18 3.97 -2.55
CA LYS A 108 15.70 3.65 -3.88
C LYS A 108 14.82 2.64 -4.59
N LEU A 109 14.49 1.52 -3.93
CA LEU A 109 13.61 0.51 -4.48
C LEU A 109 12.24 1.10 -4.86
N LEU A 110 11.63 1.95 -4.04
CA LEU A 110 10.35 2.62 -4.37
C LEU A 110 10.46 3.54 -5.58
N LEU A 111 11.55 4.30 -5.68
CA LEU A 111 11.80 5.22 -6.79
C LEU A 111 12.02 4.47 -8.10
N GLU A 112 12.78 3.38 -8.05
CA GLU A 112 13.14 2.56 -9.21
C GLU A 112 11.94 1.75 -9.73
N SER A 113 11.17 1.16 -8.82
CA SER A 113 10.10 0.23 -9.19
C SER A 113 8.69 0.82 -9.26
N GLY A 114 8.44 1.91 -8.52
CA GLY A 114 7.09 2.41 -8.28
C GLY A 114 6.19 1.43 -7.51
N ILE A 115 6.69 0.33 -6.95
CA ILE A 115 5.83 -0.65 -6.23
C ILE A 115 5.27 -0.08 -4.92
N ARG A 116 4.27 -0.75 -4.33
CA ARG A 116 3.63 -0.22 -3.13
C ARG A 116 4.59 -0.31 -1.95
N PHE A 117 4.49 0.66 -1.03
CA PHE A 117 5.33 0.71 0.17
C PHE A 117 5.42 -0.62 0.94
N THR A 118 4.29 -1.30 1.11
CA THR A 118 4.24 -2.62 1.76
C THR A 118 4.96 -3.72 0.97
N GLU A 119 4.90 -3.69 -0.35
CA GLU A 119 5.57 -4.67 -1.22
C GLU A 119 7.09 -4.46 -1.16
N ALA A 120 7.56 -3.22 -1.13
CA ALA A 120 8.99 -2.91 -1.09
C ALA A 120 9.62 -3.35 0.23
N ILE A 121 8.92 -3.14 1.35
CA ILE A 121 9.34 -3.68 2.66
C ILE A 121 9.39 -5.21 2.63
N LYS A 122 8.42 -5.88 1.98
CA LYS A 122 8.40 -7.33 1.87
C LYS A 122 9.60 -7.84 1.07
N VAL A 123 9.87 -7.25 -0.09
CA VAL A 123 11.05 -7.58 -0.91
C VAL A 123 12.33 -7.50 -0.09
N LEU A 124 12.55 -6.41 0.64
CA LEU A 124 13.79 -6.24 1.40
C LEU A 124 13.89 -7.17 2.60
N ASN A 125 12.79 -7.47 3.30
CA ASN A 125 12.82 -8.37 4.46
C ASN A 125 12.96 -9.85 4.08
N GLU A 126 12.46 -10.22 2.91
CA GLU A 126 12.44 -11.60 2.40
C GLU A 126 13.39 -11.80 1.20
N TYR A 127 14.30 -10.84 0.99
CA TYR A 127 15.22 -10.85 -0.15
C TYR A 127 15.98 -12.18 -0.23
N ASN A 128 15.96 -12.76 -1.43
CA ASN A 128 16.66 -13.98 -1.79
C ASN A 128 17.28 -13.76 -3.17
N PRO A 129 18.62 -13.83 -3.31
CA PRO A 129 19.30 -13.64 -4.59
C PRO A 129 18.81 -14.56 -5.71
N GLN A 130 18.30 -15.76 -5.37
CA GLN A 130 17.77 -16.69 -6.38
C GLN A 130 16.51 -16.18 -7.09
N ASN A 131 15.82 -15.19 -6.50
CA ASN A 131 14.65 -14.56 -7.09
C ASN A 131 14.99 -13.28 -7.86
N ASP A 132 16.26 -12.86 -7.88
CA ASP A 132 16.71 -11.59 -8.45
C ASP A 132 17.54 -11.83 -9.71
N ILE A 133 16.95 -11.55 -10.88
CA ILE A 133 17.60 -11.76 -12.18
C ILE A 133 17.99 -10.41 -12.75
N CYS A 134 19.30 -10.22 -12.96
CA CYS A 134 19.86 -9.00 -13.52
C CYS A 134 20.39 -9.20 -14.93
N GLU A 135 19.96 -8.34 -15.86
CA GLU A 135 20.42 -8.32 -17.25
C GLU A 135 20.52 -6.87 -17.74
N ASN A 136 21.62 -6.49 -18.42
CA ASN A 136 21.79 -5.17 -19.04
C ASN A 136 21.50 -3.99 -18.08
N ASN A 137 22.05 -4.04 -16.86
CA ASN A 137 21.90 -3.02 -15.81
C ASN A 137 20.46 -2.81 -15.28
N ILE A 138 19.54 -3.73 -15.59
CA ILE A 138 18.23 -3.80 -14.93
C ILE A 138 18.12 -5.13 -14.19
N CYS A 139 17.45 -5.12 -13.05
CA CYS A 139 17.18 -6.31 -12.27
C CYS A 139 15.67 -6.47 -12.08
N ILE A 140 15.23 -7.72 -12.00
CA ILE A 140 13.83 -8.08 -11.85
C ILE A 140 13.72 -9.12 -10.73
N TYR A 141 13.18 -8.67 -9.59
CA TYR A 141 12.91 -9.53 -8.45
C TYR A 141 11.54 -10.20 -8.58
N THR A 142 11.49 -11.53 -8.49
CA THR A 142 10.24 -12.30 -8.48
C THR A 142 9.67 -12.39 -7.07
N LEU A 143 8.57 -11.67 -6.81
CA LEU A 143 7.89 -11.60 -5.51
C LEU A 143 6.70 -12.57 -5.38
N ASN A 144 5.98 -12.82 -6.48
CA ASN A 144 4.77 -13.67 -6.53
C ASN A 144 3.83 -13.55 -5.31
N TRP A 145 3.42 -12.32 -4.98
CA TRP A 145 2.65 -12.05 -3.77
C TRP A 145 1.23 -11.57 -4.09
N GLN A 146 0.24 -12.24 -3.50
CA GLN A 146 -1.17 -11.87 -3.56
C GLN A 146 -1.70 -11.47 -2.18
N ARG A 147 -2.45 -10.36 -2.15
CA ARG A 147 -3.15 -9.89 -0.96
C ARG A 147 -4.53 -9.35 -1.33
N GLY A 148 -5.57 -10.14 -1.06
CA GLY A 148 -6.92 -9.85 -1.54
C GLY A 148 -6.95 -9.81 -3.06
N SER A 149 -7.43 -8.70 -3.63
CA SER A 149 -7.41 -8.46 -5.08
C SER A 149 -6.10 -7.89 -5.61
N LYS A 150 -5.13 -7.56 -4.75
CA LYS A 150 -3.84 -6.99 -5.15
C LYS A 150 -2.85 -8.11 -5.42
N ARG A 151 -2.15 -8.03 -6.55
CA ARG A 151 -1.10 -8.98 -6.94
C ARG A 151 0.12 -8.22 -7.44
N VAL A 152 1.29 -8.70 -7.06
CA VAL A 152 2.58 -8.23 -7.59
C VAL A 152 3.46 -9.45 -7.79
N PHE A 153 3.85 -9.70 -9.04
CA PHE A 153 4.72 -10.83 -9.36
C PHE A 153 6.17 -10.42 -9.56
N TYR A 154 6.41 -9.26 -10.18
CA TYR A 154 7.75 -8.77 -10.49
C TYR A 154 7.98 -7.37 -9.92
N VAL A 155 9.22 -7.10 -9.55
CA VAL A 155 9.67 -5.80 -9.06
C VAL A 155 10.92 -5.42 -9.84
N PHE A 156 10.81 -4.38 -10.66
CA PHE A 156 11.92 -3.86 -11.46
C PHE A 156 12.78 -2.91 -10.62
N HIS A 157 14.10 -3.04 -10.68
CA HIS A 157 15.03 -2.16 -9.98
C HIS A 157 16.37 -2.07 -10.70
N VAL A 158 17.24 -1.20 -10.20
CA VAL A 158 18.60 -0.97 -10.73
C VAL A 158 19.62 -1.13 -9.61
N SER A 159 19.31 -0.63 -8.40
CA SER A 159 20.20 -0.77 -7.26
C SER A 159 20.33 -2.23 -6.82
N PRO A 160 21.53 -2.69 -6.41
CA PRO A 160 21.70 -4.00 -5.78
C PRO A 160 20.84 -4.11 -4.53
N LEU A 161 20.03 -5.17 -4.45
CA LEU A 161 19.23 -5.45 -3.27
C LEU A 161 20.04 -6.22 -2.23
N GLN A 162 19.68 -5.99 -0.98
CA GLN A 162 20.20 -6.72 0.17
C GLN A 162 19.09 -6.91 1.18
N ARG A 163 19.16 -8.03 1.91
CA ARG A 163 18.19 -8.32 2.95
C ARG A 163 18.30 -7.29 4.07
N GLN A 164 17.17 -6.70 4.46
CA GLN A 164 17.10 -5.77 5.59
C GLN A 164 16.11 -6.30 6.64
N ASN A 165 16.15 -5.72 7.83
CA ASN A 165 15.13 -5.97 8.86
C ASN A 165 14.46 -4.65 9.21
N ILE A 166 13.40 -4.32 8.45
CA ILE A 166 12.69 -3.05 8.54
C ILE A 166 11.21 -3.32 8.68
N THR A 167 10.63 -2.86 9.78
CA THR A 167 9.17 -2.95 9.96
C THR A 167 8.47 -1.82 9.23
N TYR A 168 7.23 -2.07 8.80
CA TYR A 168 6.39 -1.07 8.16
C TYR A 168 6.23 0.20 9.01
N ASN A 169 6.00 0.06 10.32
CA ASN A 169 5.81 1.19 11.21
C ASN A 169 7.08 2.00 11.39
N TYR A 170 8.24 1.34 11.50
CA TYR A 170 9.53 2.02 11.60
C TYR A 170 9.85 2.82 10.34
N ALA A 171 9.74 2.20 9.15
CA ALA A 171 9.98 2.89 7.89
C ALA A 171 9.00 4.05 7.68
N LYS A 172 7.71 3.84 8.00
CA LYS A 172 6.68 4.89 7.91
C LYS A 172 6.99 6.06 8.86
N LYS A 173 7.48 5.79 10.07
CA LYS A 173 7.88 6.81 11.03
C LYS A 173 9.03 7.66 10.48
N ILE A 174 10.10 7.04 9.99
CA ILE A 174 11.24 7.79 9.42
C ILE A 174 10.80 8.61 8.21
N MET A 175 10.05 8.02 7.28
CA MET A 175 9.55 8.76 6.12
C MET A 175 8.71 9.98 6.54
N HIS A 176 7.87 9.84 7.56
CA HIS A 176 7.12 10.97 8.10
C HIS A 176 8.03 12.04 8.72
N GLU A 177 9.05 11.66 9.50
CA GLU A 177 10.02 12.60 10.09
C GLU A 177 10.81 13.37 9.02
N LEU A 178 11.00 12.78 7.84
CA LEU A 178 11.67 13.41 6.70
C LEU A 178 10.72 14.16 5.75
N ASP A 179 9.41 14.23 6.08
CA ASP A 179 8.33 14.78 5.24
C ASP A 179 8.19 14.08 3.86
N ILE A 180 8.38 12.77 3.86
CA ILE A 180 8.26 11.91 2.68
C ILE A 180 6.97 11.09 2.80
N ALA A 181 6.05 11.24 1.86
CA ALA A 181 4.91 10.35 1.74
C ALA A 181 5.16 9.31 0.62
N PRO A 182 5.27 8.00 0.93
CA PRO A 182 5.64 6.98 -0.06
C PRO A 182 4.72 6.94 -1.29
N LYS A 183 3.44 7.30 -1.14
CA LYS A 183 2.49 7.39 -2.26
C LYS A 183 2.93 8.39 -3.35
N TYR A 184 3.69 9.43 -2.98
CA TYR A 184 4.15 10.44 -3.92
C TYR A 184 5.39 9.99 -4.70
N ILE A 185 6.25 9.17 -4.10
CA ILE A 185 7.36 8.51 -4.83
C ILE A 185 6.78 7.66 -5.96
N ARG A 186 5.79 6.83 -5.64
CA ARG A 186 5.08 6.03 -6.63
C ARG A 186 4.45 6.88 -7.75
N LYS A 187 3.72 7.94 -7.40
CA LYS A 187 3.14 8.85 -8.42
C LYS A 187 4.22 9.50 -9.29
N PHE A 188 5.34 9.89 -8.70
CA PHE A 188 6.48 10.43 -9.44
C PHE A 188 7.00 9.40 -10.45
N THR A 189 7.26 8.17 -10.00
CA THR A 189 7.74 7.07 -10.86
C THR A 189 6.80 6.84 -12.04
N ALA A 190 5.49 6.68 -11.83
CA ALA A 190 4.53 6.54 -12.92
C ALA A 190 4.53 7.74 -13.87
N THR A 191 4.50 8.95 -13.34
CA THR A 191 4.47 10.18 -14.15
C THR A 191 5.72 10.27 -15.02
N LYS A 192 6.89 9.98 -14.45
CA LYS A 192 8.16 10.01 -15.17
C LYS A 192 8.23 8.93 -16.25
N MET A 193 7.76 7.71 -15.98
CA MET A 193 7.70 6.66 -17.00
C MET A 193 6.78 7.06 -18.17
N LEU A 194 5.64 7.70 -17.90
CA LEU A 194 4.74 8.20 -18.93
C LEU A 194 5.39 9.32 -19.76
N GLU A 195 6.10 10.26 -19.13
CA GLU A 195 6.88 11.31 -19.82
C GLU A 195 7.96 10.74 -20.75
N LEU A 196 8.50 9.56 -20.43
CA LEU A 196 9.45 8.82 -21.26
C LEU A 196 8.78 7.97 -22.35
N ASN A 197 7.49 8.18 -22.59
CA ASN A 197 6.67 7.45 -23.57
C ASN A 197 6.62 5.93 -23.30
N ILE A 198 6.66 5.51 -22.04
CA ILE A 198 6.36 4.13 -21.67
C ILE A 198 4.82 3.98 -21.66
N PRO A 199 4.25 2.96 -22.35
CA PRO A 199 2.81 2.79 -22.41
C PRO A 199 2.19 2.64 -21.02
N GLY A 200 1.05 3.29 -20.77
CA GLY A 200 0.43 3.32 -19.44
C GLY A 200 0.10 1.94 -18.87
N GLU A 201 -0.27 0.98 -19.70
CA GLU A 201 -0.47 -0.41 -19.30
C GLU A 201 0.81 -1.07 -18.78
N ILE A 202 1.96 -0.76 -19.39
CA ILE A 202 3.27 -1.23 -18.96
C ILE A 202 3.68 -0.55 -17.65
N VAL A 203 3.39 0.75 -17.48
CA VAL A 203 3.61 1.45 -16.21
C VAL A 203 2.77 0.81 -15.09
N ASP A 204 1.49 0.56 -15.35
CA ASP A 204 0.60 -0.11 -14.41
C ASP A 204 1.10 -1.52 -14.07
N PHE A 205 1.64 -2.25 -15.05
CA PHE A 205 2.28 -3.55 -14.82
C PHE A 205 3.53 -3.46 -13.93
N ILE A 206 4.47 -2.58 -14.26
CA ILE A 206 5.72 -2.37 -13.50
C ILE A 206 5.40 -2.03 -12.04
N GLU A 207 4.42 -1.15 -11.81
CA GLU A 207 4.06 -0.80 -10.45
C GLU A 207 3.13 -1.83 -9.76
N GLY A 208 2.77 -2.95 -10.41
CA GLY A 208 1.91 -3.98 -9.83
C GLY A 208 0.44 -3.58 -9.67
N ARG A 209 -0.13 -2.84 -10.62
CA ARG A 209 -1.56 -2.46 -10.71
C ARG A 209 -2.39 -3.39 -11.60
N THR A 210 -1.76 -4.39 -12.20
CA THR A 210 -2.41 -5.35 -13.09
C THR A 210 -3.58 -6.06 -12.41
N PRO A 211 -4.78 -6.09 -13.02
CA PRO A 211 -5.93 -6.84 -12.53
C PRO A 211 -5.64 -8.34 -12.37
N GLY A 212 -6.31 -8.99 -11.42
CA GLY A 212 -6.11 -10.42 -11.14
C GLY A 212 -6.60 -11.37 -12.22
N ASN A 213 -7.38 -10.90 -13.20
CA ASN A 213 -8.05 -11.73 -14.21
C ASN A 213 -7.36 -11.71 -15.58
N ILE A 214 -6.12 -11.19 -15.67
CA ILE A 214 -5.38 -11.19 -16.93
C ILE A 214 -5.02 -12.64 -17.32
N LEU A 215 -5.32 -13.00 -18.57
CA LEU A 215 -4.93 -14.29 -19.16
C LEU A 215 -3.41 -14.45 -19.11
N THR A 216 -2.93 -15.66 -18.82
CA THR A 216 -1.49 -15.95 -18.70
C THR A 216 -0.67 -15.47 -19.90
N LYS A 217 -1.20 -15.64 -21.13
CA LYS A 217 -0.54 -15.18 -22.36
C LYS A 217 -0.30 -13.66 -22.35
N HIS A 218 -1.33 -12.89 -22.05
CA HIS A 218 -1.25 -11.45 -21.94
C HIS A 218 -0.27 -11.01 -20.84
N TYR A 219 -0.14 -11.78 -19.76
CA TYR A 219 0.80 -11.47 -18.69
C TYR A 219 2.27 -11.65 -19.13
N LEU A 220 2.57 -12.70 -19.91
CA LEU A 220 3.90 -12.91 -20.50
C LEU A 220 4.26 -11.81 -21.49
N ASP A 221 3.30 -11.38 -22.31
CA ASP A 221 3.49 -10.27 -23.24
C ASP A 221 3.82 -8.97 -22.49
N LEU A 222 3.07 -8.67 -21.41
CA LEU A 222 3.36 -7.51 -20.55
C LEU A 222 4.74 -7.59 -19.89
N TYR A 223 5.17 -8.78 -19.46
CA TYR A 223 6.50 -8.96 -18.87
C TYR A 223 7.62 -8.66 -19.87
N ALA A 224 7.53 -9.21 -21.09
CA ALA A 224 8.52 -8.99 -22.14
C ALA A 224 8.58 -7.51 -22.55
N LEU A 225 7.41 -6.87 -22.72
CA LEU A 225 7.32 -5.44 -23.02
C LEU A 225 7.85 -4.58 -21.87
N ALA A 226 7.51 -4.90 -20.62
CA ALA A 226 8.02 -4.18 -19.45
C ALA A 226 9.54 -4.23 -19.35
N LYS A 227 10.14 -5.41 -19.58
CA LYS A 227 11.61 -5.56 -19.60
C LYS A 227 12.28 -4.69 -20.68
N LYS A 228 11.63 -4.53 -21.84
CA LYS A 228 12.13 -3.64 -22.92
C LYS A 228 11.96 -2.17 -22.55
N GLU A 229 10.76 -1.76 -22.15
CA GLU A 229 10.41 -0.35 -21.93
C GLU A 229 11.05 0.22 -20.66
N TYR A 230 11.21 -0.59 -19.61
CA TYR A 230 11.80 -0.17 -18.34
C TYR A 230 13.25 0.35 -18.51
N LYS A 231 13.97 -0.09 -19.56
CA LYS A 231 15.31 0.41 -19.89
C LYS A 231 15.34 1.93 -20.04
N LYS A 232 14.31 2.54 -20.65
CA LYS A 232 14.20 4.01 -20.78
C LYS A 232 14.20 4.69 -19.41
N TYR A 233 13.48 4.11 -18.45
CA TYR A 233 13.41 4.65 -17.09
C TYR A 233 14.72 4.40 -16.32
N ALA A 234 15.32 3.22 -16.45
CA ALA A 234 16.62 2.92 -15.85
C ALA A 234 17.75 3.84 -16.38
N GLU A 235 17.77 4.11 -17.68
CA GLU A 235 18.70 5.06 -18.32
C GLU A 235 18.47 6.51 -17.87
N TRP A 236 17.21 6.88 -17.59
CA TRP A 236 16.91 8.19 -17.03
C TRP A 236 17.38 8.27 -15.57
N LEU A 237 17.13 7.24 -14.76
CA LEU A 237 17.55 7.16 -13.36
C LEU A 237 19.06 7.29 -13.19
N SER A 238 19.86 6.68 -14.07
CA SER A 238 21.33 6.75 -13.99
C SER A 238 21.88 8.17 -14.21
N LYS A 239 21.08 9.07 -14.81
CA LYS A 239 21.42 10.49 -15.01
C LYS A 239 20.91 11.39 -13.89
N VAL A 240 20.12 10.86 -12.95
CA VAL A 240 19.68 11.61 -11.78
C VAL A 240 20.76 11.48 -10.71
N PRO A 241 21.49 12.56 -10.37
CA PRO A 241 22.46 12.50 -9.29
C PRO A 241 21.75 12.16 -7.97
N GLY A 242 22.29 11.16 -7.25
CA GLY A 242 21.85 10.73 -5.93
C GLY A 242 22.74 11.19 -4.79
#